data_AF-A0AAU5NPA2-F1
#
_entry.id   AF-A0AAU5NPA2-F1
#
_cell.length_a   1.000
_cell.length_b   1.000
_cell.length_c   1.000
_cell.angle_alpha   90.00
_cell.angle_beta   90.00
_cell.angle_gamma   90.00
#
_symmetry.space_group_name_H-M   'P 1'
#
loop_
_entity.id
_entity.type
_entity.pdbx_description
1 polymer ?
#
loop_
_entity_poly.entity_id
_entity_poly.type
_entity_poly.pdbx_seq_one_letter_code
_entity_poly.pdbx_strand_id
1 'polypeptide(L)'
;MLRISGQRAVTGGDEDQRVAGLRTAVSRLRRELAAYRAEFPDRVIAEDELAALAAMAVHGVPEITRLRRSLLLIAGSIGSVSALAGSLSDVRAAVDRFGEPPRR
;
A
#
# COMPACT_ATOMS: atom_id res chain seq x y z
N MET A 1 12.85 -36.04 -11.37
CA MET A 1 12.44 -35.44 -10.08
C MET A 1 11.34 -34.42 -10.36
N LEU A 2 10.10 -34.79 -10.05
CA LEU A 2 8.89 -34.01 -10.31
C LEU A 2 8.69 -33.02 -9.13
N ARG A 3 8.88 -31.71 -9.34
CA ARG A 3 8.47 -30.72 -8.33
C ARG A 3 7.02 -30.36 -8.57
N ILE A 4 6.14 -31.13 -7.93
CA ILE A 4 4.76 -30.76 -7.64
C ILE A 4 4.84 -29.56 -6.69
N SER A 5 4.61 -28.35 -7.18
CA SER A 5 4.22 -27.24 -6.32
C SER A 5 2.71 -27.08 -6.43
N GLY A 6 2.01 -27.91 -5.67
CA GLY A 6 0.61 -27.70 -5.36
C GLY A 6 0.50 -26.46 -4.48
N GLN A 7 0.06 -25.35 -5.06
CA GLN A 7 -0.60 -24.29 -4.32
C GLN A 7 -1.90 -23.95 -5.06
N ARG A 8 -2.82 -24.90 -4.94
CA ARG A 8 -4.24 -24.70 -5.20
C ARG A 8 -4.82 -24.04 -3.95
N ALA A 9 -4.72 -22.72 -3.88
CA ALA A 9 -5.48 -21.93 -2.91
C ALA A 9 -6.93 -21.91 -3.39
N VAL A 10 -7.77 -22.74 -2.78
CA VAL A 10 -9.21 -22.80 -3.04
C VAL A 10 -9.92 -22.70 -1.69
N THR A 11 -10.57 -21.55 -1.53
CA THR A 11 -11.86 -21.27 -0.89
C THR A 11 -11.91 -20.93 0.60
N GLY A 12 -12.16 -19.64 0.88
CA GLY A 12 -13.22 -19.24 1.80
C GLY A 12 -13.05 -17.86 2.43
N GLY A 13 -13.38 -16.79 1.70
CA GLY A 13 -13.30 -15.40 2.20
C GLY A 13 -11.96 -14.70 1.94
N ASP A 14 -11.28 -15.12 0.87
CA ASP A 14 -9.97 -14.65 0.39
C ASP A 14 -9.93 -13.13 0.18
N GLU A 15 -9.48 -12.40 1.19
CA GLU A 15 -8.95 -11.05 0.98
C GLU A 15 -7.92 -11.12 -0.16
N ASP A 16 -8.19 -10.40 -1.25
CA ASP A 16 -7.30 -10.29 -2.40
C ASP A 16 -5.84 -10.18 -1.90
N GLN A 17 -4.92 -11.06 -2.33
CA GLN A 17 -3.51 -10.99 -1.89
C GLN A 17 -2.90 -9.58 -2.12
N ARG A 18 -3.42 -8.87 -3.12
CA ARG A 18 -3.09 -7.46 -3.39
C ARG A 18 -3.55 -6.53 -2.26
N VAL A 19 -4.77 -6.74 -1.75
CA VAL A 19 -5.34 -6.01 -0.61
C VAL A 19 -4.53 -6.26 0.66
N ALA A 20 -4.26 -7.53 0.99
CA ALA A 20 -3.45 -7.88 2.16
C ALA A 20 -2.03 -7.28 2.10
N GLY A 21 -1.42 -7.32 0.91
CA GLY A 21 -0.11 -6.69 0.64
C GLY A 21 -0.13 -5.17 0.82
N LEU A 22 -1.14 -4.50 0.27
CA LEU A 22 -1.32 -3.05 0.42
C LEU A 22 -1.51 -2.65 1.88
N ARG A 23 -2.37 -3.37 2.62
CA ARG A 23 -2.61 -3.10 4.05
C ARG A 23 -1.34 -3.25 4.88
N THR A 24 -0.52 -4.25 4.58
CA THR A 24 0.76 -4.48 5.26
C THR A 24 1.73 -3.32 5.00
N ALA A 25 1.88 -2.91 3.73
CA ALA A 25 2.75 -1.79 3.37
C ALA A 25 2.30 -0.46 4.01
N VAL A 26 0.99 -0.18 3.98
CA VAL A 26 0.42 1.02 4.63
C VAL A 26 0.64 1.00 6.13
N SER A 27 0.42 -0.14 6.78
CA SER A 27 0.64 -0.28 8.22
C SER A 27 2.10 -0.03 8.60
N ARG A 28 3.05 -0.48 7.77
CA ARG A 28 4.48 -0.21 7.96
C ARG A 28 4.78 1.29 7.83
N LEU A 29 4.33 1.93 6.74
CA LEU A 29 4.54 3.36 6.52
C LEU A 29 3.95 4.20 7.66
N ARG A 30 2.75 3.85 8.16
CA ARG A 30 2.14 4.51 9.32
C ARG A 30 2.98 4.38 10.60
N ARG A 31 3.60 3.21 10.83
CA ARG A 31 4.49 2.99 11.99
C ARG A 31 5.77 3.81 11.87
N GLU A 32 6.39 3.82 10.68
CA GLU A 32 7.60 4.62 10.44
C GLU A 32 7.29 6.12 10.55
N LEU A 33 6.14 6.57 10.04
CA LEU A 33 5.67 7.94 10.17
C LEU A 33 5.38 8.33 11.63
N ALA A 34 4.76 7.44 12.41
CA ALA A 34 4.54 7.66 13.84
C ALA A 34 5.85 7.72 14.64
N ALA A 35 6.85 6.92 14.24
CA ALA A 35 8.19 6.96 14.83
C ALA A 35 9.02 8.17 14.35
N TYR A 36 8.63 8.81 13.25
CA TYR A 36 9.32 9.98 12.71
C TYR A 36 9.00 11.22 13.57
N ARG A 37 10.04 11.69 14.27
CA ARG A 37 9.94 12.78 15.23
C ARG A 37 10.00 14.17 14.60
N ALA A 38 10.53 14.29 13.38
CA ALA A 38 10.62 15.58 12.72
C ALA A 38 9.25 16.00 12.19
N GLU A 39 8.88 17.25 12.47
CA GLU A 39 7.68 17.86 11.92
C GLU A 39 7.93 18.23 10.46
N PHE A 40 6.98 17.88 9.60
CA PHE A 40 6.94 18.31 8.21
C PHE A 40 5.55 18.89 7.93
N PRO A 41 5.47 19.94 7.08
CA PRO A 41 4.30 20.81 6.97
C PRO A 41 3.00 20.07 6.64
N ASP A 42 3.09 19.00 5.83
CA ASP A 42 1.94 18.27 5.33
C ASP A 42 1.73 16.91 6.03
N ARG A 43 2.24 16.75 7.27
CA ARG A 43 2.12 15.49 8.02
C ARG A 43 0.69 15.01 8.20
N VAL A 44 -0.20 15.91 8.61
CA VAL A 44 -1.61 15.57 8.84
C VAL A 44 -2.27 15.11 7.54
N ILE A 45 -1.93 15.74 6.41
CA ILE A 45 -2.44 15.37 5.08
C ILE A 45 -1.95 13.97 4.69
N ALA A 46 -0.66 13.68 4.91
CA ALA A 46 -0.09 12.36 4.65
C ALA A 46 -0.76 11.26 5.51
N GLU A 47 -1.01 11.53 6.79
CA GLU A 47 -1.68 10.59 7.70
C GLU A 47 -3.14 10.34 7.32
N ASP A 48 -3.88 11.39 6.93
CA ASP A 48 -5.27 11.30 6.47
C ASP A 48 -5.39 10.51 5.16
N GLU A 49 -4.55 10.82 4.17
CA GLU A 49 -4.52 10.08 2.91
C GLU A 49 -4.10 8.60 3.11
N LEU A 50 -3.19 8.31 4.06
CA LEU A 50 -2.86 6.92 4.42
C LEU A 50 -4.04 6.18 5.05
N ALA A 51 -4.85 6.87 5.86
CA ALA A 51 -6.08 6.31 6.41
C ALA A 51 -7.11 6.04 5.31
N ALA A 52 -7.27 6.98 4.36
CA ALA A 52 -8.14 6.81 3.20
C ALA A 52 -7.69 5.64 2.31
N LEU A 53 -6.37 5.50 2.07
CA LEU A 53 -5.81 4.37 1.31
C LEU A 53 -6.09 3.03 1.99
N ALA A 54 -5.94 2.96 3.32
CA ALA A 54 -6.28 1.78 4.11
C ALA A 54 -7.78 1.45 4.03
N ALA A 55 -8.65 2.46 4.16
CA ALA A 55 -10.10 2.28 4.07
C ALA A 55 -10.52 1.77 2.69
N MET A 56 -9.94 2.30 1.61
CA MET A 56 -10.18 1.81 0.25
C MET A 56 -9.79 0.34 0.07
N ALA A 57 -8.70 -0.09 0.71
CA ALA A 57 -8.30 -1.50 0.72
C ALA A 57 -9.21 -2.39 1.59
N VAL A 58 -10.00 -1.81 2.51
CA VAL A 58 -10.92 -2.56 3.37
C VAL A 58 -12.31 -2.71 2.76
N HIS A 59 -12.80 -1.68 2.07
CA HIS A 59 -14.21 -1.57 1.71
C HIS A 59 -14.60 -2.06 0.30
N GLY A 60 -13.68 -2.55 -0.54
CA GLY A 60 -14.06 -3.10 -1.85
C GLY A 60 -12.90 -3.26 -2.83
N VAL A 61 -13.20 -3.33 -4.13
CA VAL A 61 -12.19 -3.32 -5.23
C VAL A 61 -11.73 -1.86 -5.42
N PRO A 62 -10.55 -1.48 -4.95
CA PRO A 62 -10.11 -0.09 -5.02
C PRO A 62 -9.85 0.31 -6.48
N GLU A 63 -10.34 1.48 -6.89
CA GLU A 63 -10.05 2.03 -8.21
C GLU A 63 -8.56 2.39 -8.33
N ILE A 64 -7.87 1.83 -9.32
CA ILE A 64 -6.43 2.03 -9.55
C ILE A 64 -6.09 3.52 -9.66
N THR A 65 -6.92 4.30 -10.37
CA THR A 65 -6.74 5.75 -10.52
C THR A 65 -6.81 6.47 -9.18
N ARG A 66 -7.70 6.04 -8.29
CA ARG A 66 -7.86 6.61 -6.95
C ARG A 66 -6.69 6.24 -6.03
N LEU A 67 -6.24 4.99 -6.06
CA LEU A 67 -5.04 4.54 -5.34
C LEU A 67 -3.80 5.33 -5.77
N ARG A 68 -3.60 5.50 -7.08
CA ARG A 68 -2.47 6.26 -7.64
C ARG A 68 -2.53 7.73 -7.23
N ARG A 69 -3.72 8.34 -7.25
CA ARG A 69 -3.91 9.72 -6.81
C ARG A 69 -3.55 9.90 -5.33
N SER A 70 -4.08 9.06 -4.44
CA SER A 70 -3.73 9.13 -3.01
C SER A 70 -2.23 8.88 -2.78
N LEU A 71 -1.61 7.95 -3.51
CA LEU A 71 -0.17 7.74 -3.43
C LEU A 71 0.63 8.99 -3.82
N LEU A 72 0.21 9.70 -4.88
CA LEU A 72 0.87 10.95 -5.30
C LEU A 72 0.71 12.06 -4.25
N LEU A 73 -0.45 12.15 -3.60
CA LEU A 73 -0.68 13.10 -2.50
C LEU A 73 0.22 12.76 -1.30
N ILE A 74 0.27 11.49 -0.87
CA ILE A 74 1.16 11.02 0.19
C ILE A 74 2.62 11.33 -0.14
N ALA A 75 3.07 11.06 -1.37
CA ALA A 75 4.44 11.34 -1.79
C ALA A 75 4.76 12.83 -1.82
N GLY A 76 3.82 13.68 -2.27
CA GLY A 76 3.95 15.13 -2.25
C GLY A 76 4.01 15.70 -0.84
N SER A 77 3.20 15.17 0.08
CA SER A 77 3.13 15.59 1.48
C SER A 77 4.33 15.12 2.31
N ILE A 78 4.85 13.91 2.06
CA ILE A 78 6.06 13.40 2.73
C ILE A 78 7.32 14.08 2.15
N GLY A 79 7.35 14.40 0.86
CA GLY A 79 8.50 14.98 0.19
C GLY A 79 9.71 14.04 0.12
N SER A 80 10.92 14.60 0.07
CA SER A 80 12.20 13.84 -0.06
C SER A 80 12.72 13.24 1.26
N VAL A 81 11.83 12.89 2.21
CA VAL A 81 12.24 12.30 3.50
C VAL A 81 12.80 10.89 3.27
N SER A 82 14.12 10.79 3.20
CA SER A 82 14.81 9.52 2.90
C SER A 82 14.51 8.42 3.93
N ALA A 83 14.20 8.79 5.17
CA ALA A 83 13.81 7.86 6.23
C ALA A 83 12.50 7.10 5.94
N LEU A 84 11.61 7.68 5.12
CA LEU A 84 10.31 7.10 4.75
C LEU A 84 10.31 6.55 3.30
N ALA A 85 11.40 6.74 2.55
CA ALA A 85 11.48 6.35 1.15
C ALA A 85 11.31 4.83 0.93
N GLY A 86 11.81 4.01 1.86
CA GLY A 86 11.68 2.56 1.79
C GLY A 86 10.25 2.08 1.91
N SER A 87 9.55 2.47 2.99
CA SER A 87 8.14 2.10 3.20
C SER A 87 7.19 2.75 2.19
N LEU A 88 7.49 3.96 1.72
CA LEU A 88 6.73 4.59 0.62
C LEU A 88 6.87 3.80 -0.69
N SER A 89 8.07 3.29 -0.97
CA SER A 89 8.33 2.44 -2.15
C SER A 89 7.60 1.10 -2.07
N ASP A 90 7.49 0.51 -0.87
CA ASP A 90 6.68 -0.70 -0.64
C ASP A 90 5.18 -0.45 -0.94
N VAL A 91 4.64 0.69 -0.50
CA VAL A 91 3.24 1.08 -0.79
C VAL A 91 3.04 1.28 -2.30
N ARG A 92 3.98 1.94 -2.98
CA ARG A 92 3.95 2.08 -4.44
C ARG A 92 3.91 0.74 -5.15
N ALA A 93 4.80 -0.18 -4.79
CA ALA A 93 4.84 -1.52 -5.37
C ALA A 93 3.53 -2.29 -5.11
N ALA A 94 2.91 -2.11 -3.94
CA ALA A 94 1.63 -2.72 -3.64
C ALA A 94 0.48 -2.14 -4.49
N VAL A 95 0.44 -0.82 -4.70
CA VAL A 95 -0.53 -0.16 -5.59
C VAL A 95 -0.36 -0.61 -7.04
N ASP A 96 0.88 -0.76 -7.52
CA ASP A 96 1.15 -1.17 -8.90
C ASP A 96 0.63 -2.59 -9.21
N ARG A 97 0.54 -3.48 -8.20
CA ARG A 97 -0.05 -4.81 -8.35
C ARG A 97 -1.55 -4.80 -8.68
N PHE A 98 -2.26 -3.71 -8.41
CA PHE A 98 -3.66 -3.56 -8.84
C PHE A 98 -3.77 -3.20 -10.32
N GLY A 99 -2.74 -2.59 -10.91
CA GLY A 99 -2.70 -2.19 -12.31
C GLY A 99 -2.02 -3.18 -13.25
N GLU A 100 -1.28 -4.17 -12.74
CA GLU A 100 -0.67 -5.21 -13.57
C GLU A 100 -1.72 -6.31 -13.88
N PRO A 101 -2.00 -6.63 -15.16
CA PRO A 101 -2.81 -7.81 -15.47
C PRO A 101 -2.14 -9.05 -14.85
N PRO A 102 -2.91 -10.02 -14.33
CA PRO A 102 -2.32 -11.21 -13.72
C PRO A 102 -1.41 -11.87 -14.77
N ARG A 103 -0.09 -11.81 -14.54
CA ARG A 103 0.88 -12.46 -15.43
C ARG A 103 0.54 -13.95 -15.43
N ARG A 104 0.09 -14.41 -16.60
CA ARG A 104 -0.41 -15.76 -16.86
C ARG A 104 0.74 -16.72 -17.10
#